data_AF-A0AAV0QP76-F1
#
_entry.id   AF-A0AAV0QP76-F1
#
_cell.length_a   1.000
_cell.length_b   1.000
_cell.length_c   1.000
_cell.angle_alpha   90.00
_cell.angle_beta   90.00
_cell.angle_gamma   90.00
#
_symmetry.space_group_name_H-M   'P 1'
#
loop_
_entity.id
_entity.type
_entity.pdbx_description
1 polymer ?
#
loop_
_entity_poly.entity_id
_entity_poly.type
_entity_poly.pdbx_seq_one_letter_code
_entity_poly.pdbx_strand_id
1 'polypeptide(L)'
;MSVFQIPVSTLKEIKRAIALFWWGQQQEEGKTHWLKWKELCRPKKLGGMGFRNLQSFNLALLGKQLWRIIQHPETLVAKVSKAKYYHDRDPLEAEVGKNPSWIWRGLMAAKDLVKR
;
A
#
# COMPACT_ATOMS: atom_id res chain seq x y z
N MET A 1 5.46 -0.69 4.87
CA MET A 1 4.50 -0.16 3.88
C MET A 1 4.91 -0.42 2.43
N SER A 2 6.19 -0.59 2.08
CA SER A 2 6.62 -0.74 0.68
C SER A 2 6.84 -2.18 0.22
N VAL A 3 7.11 -3.11 1.14
CA VAL A 3 7.51 -4.49 0.83
C VAL A 3 6.42 -5.52 1.10
N PHE A 4 5.55 -5.23 2.08
CA PHE A 4 4.46 -6.12 2.50
C PHE A 4 3.12 -5.42 2.39
N GLN A 5 2.09 -6.20 2.08
CA GLN A 5 0.70 -5.77 2.26
C GLN A 5 0.39 -5.76 3.75
N ILE A 6 0.08 -4.59 4.29
CA ILE A 6 -0.16 -4.44 5.73
C ILE A 6 -1.61 -4.83 6.04
N PRO A 7 -1.84 -5.61 7.11
CA PRO A 7 -3.19 -5.94 7.55
C PRO A 7 -4.05 -4.69 7.77
N VAL A 8 -5.31 -4.76 7.34
CA VAL A 8 -6.24 -3.64 7.44
C VAL A 8 -6.46 -3.22 8.90
N SER A 9 -6.40 -4.14 9.87
CA SER A 9 -6.46 -3.84 11.30
C SER A 9 -5.34 -2.91 11.75
N THR A 10 -4.09 -3.23 11.41
CA THR A 10 -2.92 -2.39 11.70
C THR A 10 -3.02 -1.03 11.03
N LEU A 11 -3.49 -0.98 9.78
CA LEU A 11 -3.73 0.30 9.10
C LEU A 11 -4.81 1.14 9.82
N LYS A 12 -5.86 0.51 10.34
CA LYS A 12 -6.91 1.18 11.13
C LYS A 12 -6.35 1.70 12.46
N GLU A 13 -5.46 0.97 13.12
CA GLU A 13 -4.79 1.40 14.36
C GLU A 13 -3.90 2.61 14.12
N ILE A 14 -3.07 2.59 13.07
CA ILE A 14 -2.23 3.74 12.69
C ILE A 14 -3.14 4.93 12.37
N LYS A 15 -4.20 4.72 11.58
CA LYS A 15 -5.18 5.77 11.27
C LYS A 15 -5.81 6.35 12.54
N ARG A 16 -6.15 5.51 13.52
CA ARG A 16 -6.70 5.92 14.81
C ARG A 16 -5.70 6.78 15.58
N ALA A 17 -4.44 6.38 15.65
CA ALA A 17 -3.38 7.14 16.31
C ALA A 17 -3.21 8.53 15.67
N ILE A 18 -3.17 8.61 14.33
CA ILE A 18 -3.07 9.91 13.63
C ILE A 18 -4.32 10.76 13.89
N ALA A 19 -5.52 10.16 13.88
CA ALA A 19 -6.76 10.88 14.14
C ALA A 19 -6.84 11.42 15.58
N LEU A 20 -6.38 10.64 16.56
CA LEU A 20 -6.31 11.06 17.96
C LEU A 20 -5.32 12.20 18.16
N PHE A 21 -4.16 12.15 17.50
CA PHE A 21 -3.19 13.24 17.50
C PHE A 21 -3.75 14.50 16.83
N TRP A 22 -4.39 14.35 15.67
CA TRP A 22 -4.91 15.48 14.91
C TRP A 22 -6.06 16.21 15.60
N TRP A 23 -6.96 15.47 16.23
CA TRP A 23 -8.15 16.01 16.91
C TRP A 23 -7.97 16.15 18.43
N GLY A 24 -6.77 15.95 18.96
CA GLY A 24 -6.51 15.94 20.40
C GLY A 24 -5.42 16.95 20.79
N GLN A 25 -5.77 17.89 21.66
CA GLN A 25 -4.80 18.76 22.34
C GLN A 25 -4.71 18.52 23.87
N GLN A 26 -5.77 18.06 24.55
CA GLN A 26 -5.77 17.81 26.00
C GLN A 26 -6.52 16.51 26.40
N GLN A 27 -6.19 15.99 27.58
CA GLN A 27 -6.63 14.66 28.06
C GLN A 27 -8.11 14.57 28.44
N GLU A 28 -8.79 15.69 28.73
CA GLU A 28 -10.12 15.66 29.37
C GLU A 28 -11.29 16.21 28.52
N GLU A 29 -11.05 16.85 27.38
CA GLU A 29 -12.14 17.35 26.54
C GLU A 29 -12.66 16.29 25.55
N GLY A 30 -13.98 16.27 25.37
CA GLY A 30 -14.68 15.41 24.43
C GLY A 30 -14.16 15.55 23.00
N LYS A 31 -13.60 14.46 22.47
CA LYS A 31 -12.94 14.44 21.16
C LYS A 31 -13.96 14.30 20.04
N THR A 32 -14.41 15.41 19.50
CA THR A 32 -15.33 15.41 18.35
C THR A 32 -14.56 15.33 17.05
N HIS A 33 -14.74 14.23 16.31
CA HIS A 33 -14.25 14.12 14.94
C HIS A 33 -15.14 14.95 14.00
N TRP A 34 -14.77 16.21 13.77
CA TRP A 34 -15.54 17.15 12.95
C TRP A 34 -15.69 16.73 11.49
N LEU A 35 -14.75 15.93 10.98
CA LEU A 35 -14.76 15.49 9.59
C LEU A 35 -14.44 14.00 9.46
N LYS A 36 -15.14 13.32 8.54
CA LYS A 36 -14.84 11.94 8.18
C LYS A 36 -13.42 11.85 7.64
N TRP A 37 -12.69 10.81 8.04
CA TRP A 37 -11.30 10.59 7.60
C TRP A 37 -11.13 10.58 6.07
N LYS A 38 -12.12 10.08 5.34
CA LYS A 38 -12.11 10.06 3.87
C LYS A 38 -12.04 11.47 3.26
N GLU A 39 -12.71 12.45 3.88
CA GLU A 39 -12.70 13.83 3.41
C GLU A 39 -11.36 14.51 3.74
N LEU A 40 -10.76 14.20 4.90
CA LEU A 40 -9.40 14.65 5.24
C LEU A 40 -8.37 14.17 4.20
N CYS A 41 -8.58 12.96 3.66
CA CYS A 41 -7.71 12.39 2.63
C CYS A 41 -7.86 13.01 1.23
N ARG A 42 -8.86 13.87 1.00
CA ARG A 42 -9.02 14.49 -0.32
C ARG A 42 -7.86 15.47 -0.56
N PRO A 43 -7.44 15.67 -1.82
CA PRO A 43 -6.46 16.70 -2.16
C PRO A 43 -6.88 18.07 -1.65
N LYS A 44 -5.91 18.91 -1.24
CA LYS A 44 -6.17 20.29 -0.78
C LYS A 44 -6.96 21.11 -1.81
N LYS A 45 -6.63 20.95 -3.10
CA LYS A 45 -7.34 21.58 -4.23
C LYS A 45 -8.82 21.17 -4.36
N LEU A 46 -9.23 20.07 -3.71
CA LEU A 46 -10.61 19.56 -3.71
C LEU A 46 -11.26 19.72 -2.31
N GLY A 47 -10.74 20.62 -1.47
CA GLY A 47 -11.29 20.92 -0.14
C GLY A 47 -10.94 19.93 0.97
N GLY A 48 -10.04 18.97 0.72
CA GLY A 48 -9.51 18.10 1.78
C GLY A 48 -8.23 18.64 2.42
N MET A 49 -7.60 17.85 3.29
CA MET A 49 -6.33 18.22 3.94
C MET A 49 -5.10 17.56 3.30
N GLY A 50 -5.30 16.69 2.31
CA GLY A 50 -4.23 15.97 1.62
C GLY A 50 -3.66 14.80 2.44
N PHE A 51 -4.41 14.29 3.42
CA PHE A 51 -3.98 13.11 4.18
C PHE A 51 -3.92 11.89 3.25
N ARG A 52 -3.00 10.98 3.51
CA ARG A 52 -2.89 9.77 2.70
C ARG A 52 -3.87 8.72 3.21
N ASN A 53 -4.65 8.14 2.30
CA ASN A 53 -5.30 6.86 2.58
C ASN A 53 -4.19 5.79 2.68
N LEU A 54 -3.93 5.30 3.89
CA LEU A 54 -2.81 4.39 4.14
C LEU A 54 -2.92 3.07 3.37
N GLN A 55 -4.14 2.58 3.13
CA GLN A 55 -4.36 1.35 2.36
C GLN A 55 -4.03 1.56 0.89
N SER A 56 -4.57 2.62 0.29
CA SER A 56 -4.23 3.00 -1.09
C SER A 56 -2.74 3.30 -1.24
N PHE A 57 -2.14 3.93 -0.23
CA PHE A 57 -0.71 4.25 -0.24
C PHE A 57 0.17 3.00 -0.13
N ASN A 58 -0.16 2.04 0.73
CA ASN A 58 0.52 0.75 0.80
C ASN A 58 0.44 0.00 -0.53
N LEU A 59 -0.74 -0.04 -1.15
CA LEU A 59 -0.94 -0.67 -2.45
C LEU A 59 -0.12 0.00 -3.56
N ALA A 60 -0.10 1.34 -3.59
CA ALA A 60 0.70 2.10 -4.55
C ALA A 60 2.21 1.85 -4.38
N LEU A 61 2.70 1.74 -3.13
CA LEU A 61 4.11 1.43 -2.88
C LEU A 61 4.48 0.00 -3.31
N LEU A 62 3.58 -0.96 -3.13
CA LEU A 62 3.77 -2.33 -3.65
C LEU A 62 3.78 -2.33 -5.18
N GLY A 63 2.87 -1.60 -5.82
CA GLY A 63 2.85 -1.41 -7.26
C GLY A 63 4.14 -0.78 -7.78
N LYS A 64 4.69 0.21 -7.07
CA LYS A 64 6.01 0.79 -7.38
C LYS A 64 7.13 -0.26 -7.33
N GLN A 65 7.11 -1.20 -6.38
CA GLN A 65 8.10 -2.29 -6.35
C GLN A 65 7.92 -3.26 -7.50
N LEU A 66 6.68 -3.64 -7.83
CA LEU A 66 6.39 -4.50 -8.98
C LEU A 66 6.85 -3.83 -10.28
N TRP A 67 6.56 -2.54 -10.46
CA TRP A 67 7.04 -1.74 -11.58
C TRP A 67 8.56 -1.74 -11.68
N ARG A 68 9.27 -1.62 -10.55
CA ARG A 68 10.73 -1.67 -10.53
C ARG A 68 11.27 -3.03 -10.99
N ILE A 69 10.61 -4.14 -10.62
CA ILE A 69 10.98 -5.49 -11.08
C ILE A 69 10.85 -5.60 -12.60
N ILE A 70 9.81 -5.01 -13.18
CA ILE A 70 9.55 -4.99 -14.62
C ILE A 70 10.60 -4.16 -15.36
N GLN A 71 10.88 -2.95 -14.86
CA GLN A 71 11.77 -2.00 -15.53
C GLN A 71 13.27 -2.33 -15.37
N HIS A 72 13.63 -3.09 -14.33
CA HIS A 72 15.02 -3.41 -14.00
C HIS A 72 15.24 -4.93 -13.80
N PRO A 73 15.10 -5.73 -14.87
CA PRO A 73 15.17 -7.19 -14.82
C PRO A 73 16.56 -7.72 -14.40
N GLU A 74 17.60 -6.90 -14.52
CA GLU A 74 18.98 -7.23 -14.15
C GLU A 74 19.23 -7.28 -12.64
N THR A 75 18.34 -6.64 -11.86
CA THR A 75 18.46 -6.59 -10.39
C THR A 75 18.31 -7.99 -9.78
N LEU A 76 19.00 -8.22 -8.65
CA LEU A 76 18.93 -9.52 -7.96
C LEU A 76 17.50 -9.90 -7.59
N VAL A 77 16.70 -8.93 -7.11
CA VAL A 77 15.30 -9.16 -6.75
C VAL A 77 14.45 -9.57 -7.96
N ALA A 78 14.68 -8.98 -9.13
CA ALA A 78 13.98 -9.36 -10.36
C ALA A 78 14.39 -10.76 -10.82
N LYS A 79 15.70 -11.06 -10.85
CA LYS A 79 16.22 -12.39 -11.22
C LYS A 79 15.70 -13.50 -10.31
N VAL A 80 15.74 -13.30 -8.99
CA VAL A 80 15.23 -14.28 -8.01
C VAL A 80 13.71 -14.42 -8.13
N SER A 81 12.99 -13.33 -8.34
CA SER A 81 11.52 -13.38 -8.51
C SER A 81 11.14 -14.10 -9.81
N LYS A 82 11.86 -13.84 -10.90
CA LYS A 82 11.69 -14.53 -12.19
C LYS A 82 11.89 -16.02 -12.02
N ALA A 83 13.03 -16.44 -11.47
CA ALA A 83 13.37 -17.84 -11.27
C ALA A 83 12.37 -18.58 -10.35
N LYS A 84 11.69 -17.87 -9.44
CA LYS A 84 10.78 -18.49 -8.48
C LYS A 84 9.30 -18.45 -8.87
N TYR A 85 8.85 -17.38 -9.53
CA TYR A 85 7.42 -17.08 -9.65
C TYR A 85 6.92 -16.95 -11.09
N TYR A 86 7.77 -16.52 -12.03
CA TYR A 86 7.30 -16.21 -13.38
C TYR A 86 8.23 -16.60 -14.53
N HIS A 87 9.19 -17.51 -14.30
CA HIS A 87 10.08 -18.14 -15.30
C HIS A 87 10.18 -17.40 -16.64
N ASP A 88 9.74 -18.01 -17.74
CA ASP A 88 9.78 -17.42 -19.09
C ASP A 88 8.50 -16.66 -19.46
N ARG A 89 7.73 -16.21 -18.45
CA ARG A 89 6.49 -15.44 -18.62
C ARG A 89 6.69 -13.98 -18.22
N ASP A 90 5.75 -13.15 -18.65
CA ASP A 90 5.71 -11.76 -18.22
C ASP A 90 5.38 -11.66 -16.70
N PRO A 91 6.05 -10.79 -15.93
CA PRO A 91 5.75 -10.58 -14.51
C PRO A 91 4.27 -10.25 -14.21
N LEU A 92 3.57 -9.62 -15.15
CA LEU A 92 2.15 -9.26 -15.05
C LEU A 92 1.21 -10.43 -15.40
N GLU A 93 1.71 -11.48 -16.04
CA GLU A 93 0.99 -12.74 -16.23
C GLU A 93 1.13 -13.69 -15.04
N ALA A 94 2.05 -13.37 -14.12
CA ALA A 94 2.33 -14.21 -12.97
C ALA A 94 1.12 -14.35 -12.03
N GLU A 95 1.00 -15.53 -11.43
CA GLU A 95 0.01 -15.87 -10.42
C GLU A 95 0.62 -15.95 -9.03
N VAL A 96 -0.23 -15.90 -8.00
CA VAL A 96 0.21 -16.04 -6.61
C VAL A 96 0.78 -17.45 -6.35
N GLY A 97 0.20 -18.49 -6.96
CA GLY A 97 0.60 -19.88 -6.75
C GLY A 97 0.25 -20.43 -5.37
N LYS A 98 0.66 -21.67 -5.08
CA LYS A 98 0.27 -22.41 -3.85
C LYS A 98 1.08 -22.03 -2.61
N ASN A 99 2.38 -21.73 -2.77
CA ASN A 99 3.27 -21.38 -1.66
C ASN A 99 4.05 -20.06 -1.90
N PRO A 100 3.33 -18.93 -2.03
CA PRO A 100 3.97 -17.62 -2.21
C PRO A 100 4.65 -17.13 -0.94
N SER A 101 5.72 -16.35 -1.12
CA SER A 101 6.25 -15.53 -0.03
C SER A 101 5.29 -14.38 0.28
N TRP A 102 5.37 -13.82 1.50
CA TRP A 102 4.60 -12.63 1.88
C TRP A 102 4.88 -11.43 0.97
N ILE A 103 6.12 -11.28 0.51
CA ILE A 103 6.53 -10.25 -0.44
C ILE A 103 5.80 -10.46 -1.77
N TRP A 104 5.84 -11.69 -2.30
CA TRP A 104 5.19 -12.01 -3.57
C TRP A 104 3.68 -11.79 -3.52
N ARG A 105 3.01 -12.20 -2.43
CA ARG A 105 1.57 -11.89 -2.22
C ARG A 105 1.31 -10.38 -2.27
N GLY A 106 2.16 -9.59 -1.62
CA GLY A 106 2.05 -8.13 -1.63
C GLY A 106 2.22 -7.53 -3.02
N LEU A 107 3.20 -7.99 -3.80
CA LEU A 107 3.38 -7.55 -5.19
C LEU A 107 2.19 -7.91 -6.06
N MET A 108 1.70 -9.15 -5.96
CA MET A 108 0.54 -9.62 -6.72
C MET A 108 -0.76 -8.88 -6.35
N ALA A 109 -0.91 -8.45 -5.10
CA ALA A 109 -2.04 -7.61 -4.70
C ALA A 109 -2.09 -6.27 -5.46
N ALA A 110 -0.93 -5.75 -5.90
CA ALA A 110 -0.83 -4.51 -6.66
C ALA A 110 -0.75 -4.74 -8.19
N LYS A 111 -0.87 -5.98 -8.67
CA LYS A 111 -0.70 -6.32 -10.09
C LYS A 111 -1.66 -5.54 -11.00
N ASP A 112 -2.94 -5.49 -10.63
CA ASP A 112 -3.97 -4.81 -11.43
C ASP A 112 -3.81 -3.29 -11.45
N LEU A 113 -3.11 -2.72 -10.46
CA LEU A 113 -2.78 -1.30 -10.45
C LEU A 113 -1.69 -0.97 -11.49
N VAL A 114 -0.78 -1.91 -11.77
CA VAL A 114 0.33 -1.73 -12.70
C VAL A 114 -0.07 -2.06 -14.15
N LYS A 115 -1.06 -2.94 -14.34
CA LYS A 115 -1.60 -3.27 -15.68
C LYS A 115 -2.44 -2.16 -16.33
N ARG A 116 -2.95 -1.23 -15.52
CA ARG A 116 -3.81 -0.11 -15.96
C ARG A 116 -2.98 1.07 -16.41
#